data_AF-A0A356M715-F1
#
_entry.id   AF-A0A356M715-F1
#
_cell.length_a   1.000
_cell.length_b   1.000
_cell.length_c   1.000
_cell.angle_alpha   90.00
_cell.angle_beta   90.00
_cell.angle_gamma   90.00
#
_symmetry.space_group_name_H-M   'P 1'
#
loop_
_entity.id
_entity.type
_entity.pdbx_description
1 polymer ?
#
loop_
_entity_poly.entity_id
_entity_poly.type
_entity_poly.pdbx_seq_one_letter_code
_entity_poly.pdbx_strand_id
1 'polypeptide(L)'
;MHNYRSQAKRFPEPDWNAVILSGAPIDLAESADQVFTDAGGILGQYHHNRESGYEYTLRNQNLAHYIGREPDPLLNRIFGFAVSSGQLVLQNGLLCTAGPVRFLELTIASLTQTASEPAAWMNAVKVLLQRHGHETQESWLAHKRIWNDFWNNSFIFASGDPDAEKVTRGYLYQRYFHRAGGLGAWPILFTGSIFTTHEDGAGNFDCRNWGGPYWIQNTRLIYWSILYSGDFALMQPFLKMILAMVPISRERVRTYFRHRGILIPETVTFFGTYSNMCYGFAGADGVHKGGWQRNITARLPGDIPNTYIRWHFNGMLEIACLMLEYVQYAQDREFLNSALAFAEEVLLFFHEHFENHEHYAQDDHKLLLFPVSALETWQICANDAPDIAGLQALTAAVLDR
;
A
#
# COMPACT_ATOMS: atom_id res chain seq x y z
N MET A 1 28.68 8.92 -3.94
CA MET A 1 27.21 8.89 -3.96
C MET A 1 26.69 10.04 -3.12
N HIS A 2 25.73 10.83 -3.61
CA HIS A 2 25.13 11.90 -2.81
C HIS A 2 24.09 11.28 -1.86
N ASN A 3 24.40 11.21 -0.56
CA ASN A 3 23.44 10.76 0.45
C ASN A 3 22.56 11.95 0.88
N TYR A 4 21.38 12.08 0.28
CA TYR A 4 20.44 13.15 0.60
C TYR A 4 19.79 12.98 1.99
N ARG A 5 19.80 11.76 2.56
CA ARG A 5 19.28 11.44 3.89
C ARG A 5 20.41 11.14 4.87
N SER A 6 21.43 11.99 4.90
CA SER A 6 22.64 11.80 5.72
C SER A 6 22.50 12.16 7.20
N GLN A 7 21.35 12.73 7.59
CA GLN A 7 21.03 13.08 8.97
C GLN A 7 19.69 12.49 9.36
N ALA A 8 19.54 12.17 10.65
CA ALA A 8 18.26 11.73 11.17
C ALA A 8 17.25 12.87 11.06
N LYS A 9 16.05 12.54 10.62
CA LYS A 9 14.92 13.47 10.57
C LYS A 9 14.02 13.15 11.76
N ARG A 10 13.63 14.17 12.52
CA ARG A 10 12.63 14.02 13.58
C ARG A 10 11.28 14.50 13.07
N PHE A 11 10.22 13.80 13.42
CA PHE A 11 8.85 14.19 13.09
C PHE A 11 8.20 14.90 14.27
N PRO A 12 8.22 16.24 14.32
CA PRO A 12 7.15 16.96 15.01
C PRO A 12 6.38 17.95 14.11
N GLU A 13 6.87 18.29 12.91
CA GLU A 13 6.16 19.19 11.99
C GLU A 13 5.26 18.42 11.01
N PRO A 14 4.07 18.96 10.64
CA PRO A 14 3.20 18.32 9.65
C PRO A 14 3.94 18.11 8.33
N ASP A 15 4.28 16.86 8.04
CA ASP A 15 4.87 16.43 6.78
C ASP A 15 3.79 15.75 5.94
N TRP A 16 3.49 16.34 4.78
CA TRP A 16 2.53 15.82 3.83
C TRP A 16 2.96 14.49 3.20
N ASN A 17 4.24 14.14 3.30
CA ASN A 17 4.81 12.89 2.80
C ASN A 17 4.68 11.74 3.80
N ALA A 18 4.46 12.04 5.07
CA ALA A 18 4.43 11.08 6.17
C ALA A 18 3.05 10.97 6.83
N VAL A 19 1.97 10.93 6.04
CA VAL A 19 0.55 10.93 6.49
C VAL A 19 0.23 9.87 7.58
N ILE A 20 1.03 8.81 7.69
CA ILE A 20 0.89 7.82 8.77
C ILE A 20 1.20 8.41 10.15
N LEU A 21 2.23 9.26 10.29
CA LEU A 21 2.76 9.74 11.59
C LEU A 21 2.88 11.26 11.68
N SER A 22 2.60 11.98 10.58
CA SER A 22 2.60 13.43 10.50
C SER A 22 1.71 14.03 11.59
N GLY A 23 2.21 15.02 12.33
CA GLY A 23 1.47 15.67 13.42
C GLY A 23 1.22 14.80 14.67
N ALA A 24 1.77 13.58 14.73
CA ALA A 24 1.69 12.77 15.94
C ALA A 24 2.50 13.42 17.09
N PRO A 25 1.95 13.53 18.31
CA PRO A 25 2.65 14.04 19.49
C PRO A 25 3.65 13.00 20.05
N ILE A 26 4.54 12.50 19.19
CA ILE A 26 5.63 11.60 19.55
C ILE A 26 6.95 12.14 19.02
N ASP A 27 8.02 11.94 19.79
CA ASP A 27 9.38 12.18 19.33
C ASP A 27 9.90 10.93 18.63
N LEU A 28 9.59 10.80 17.34
CA LEU A 28 10.06 9.69 16.50
C LEU A 28 11.15 10.19 15.55
N ALA A 29 12.24 9.44 15.48
CA ALA A 29 13.32 9.70 14.53
C ALA A 29 13.31 8.70 13.36
N GLU A 30 13.25 9.23 12.14
CA GLU A 30 13.72 8.53 10.96
C GLU A 30 15.25 8.63 10.91
N SER A 31 15.93 7.49 11.01
CA SER A 31 17.40 7.46 11.04
C SER A 31 18.01 7.90 9.70
N ALA A 32 19.25 8.40 9.74
CA ALA A 32 20.03 8.65 8.54
C ALA A 32 20.32 7.35 7.77
N ASP A 33 20.32 7.45 6.44
CA ASP A 33 20.82 6.39 5.57
C ASP A 33 22.32 6.20 5.78
N GLN A 34 22.74 4.95 5.68
CA GLN A 34 24.13 4.55 5.83
C GLN A 34 24.70 4.21 4.45
N VAL A 35 25.81 4.85 4.10
CA VAL A 35 26.59 4.52 2.90
C VAL A 35 27.75 3.64 3.34
N PHE A 36 28.02 2.59 2.58
CA PHE A 36 29.14 1.69 2.83
C PHE A 36 29.86 1.34 1.54
N THR A 37 31.11 0.93 1.69
CA THR A 37 31.95 0.42 0.62
C THR A 37 32.54 -0.91 1.02
N ASP A 38 32.91 -1.73 0.04
CA ASP A 38 33.58 -3.00 0.28
C ASP A 38 34.57 -3.33 -0.85
N ALA A 39 35.38 -4.36 -0.62
CA ALA A 39 36.26 -4.95 -1.62
C ALA A 39 35.47 -5.34 -2.89
N GLY A 40 36.16 -5.31 -4.04
CA GLY A 40 35.53 -5.61 -5.34
C GLY A 40 34.73 -4.44 -5.94
N GLY A 41 34.99 -3.21 -5.50
CA GLY A 41 34.36 -2.01 -6.09
C GLY A 41 32.88 -1.86 -5.73
N ILE A 42 32.48 -2.35 -4.54
CA ILE A 42 31.10 -2.25 -4.08
C ILE A 42 30.86 -0.91 -3.39
N LEU A 43 29.79 -0.23 -3.77
CA LEU A 43 29.26 0.96 -3.10
C LEU A 43 27.76 0.76 -2.86
N GLY A 44 27.32 0.87 -1.62
CA GLY A 44 25.91 0.68 -1.27
C GLY A 44 25.37 1.73 -0.31
N GLN A 45 24.05 1.77 -0.23
CA GLN A 45 23.27 2.62 0.67
C GLN A 45 22.12 1.80 1.23
N TYR A 46 21.86 1.93 2.53
CA TYR A 46 20.67 1.37 3.15
C TYR A 46 20.07 2.29 4.19
N HIS A 47 18.76 2.16 4.36
CA HIS A 47 17.99 2.71 5.46
C HIS A 47 17.68 1.60 6.47
N HIS A 48 17.83 1.88 7.77
CA HIS A 48 17.49 0.94 8.85
C HIS A 48 16.50 1.60 9.80
N ASN A 49 15.26 1.13 9.81
CA ASN A 49 14.25 1.60 10.75
C ASN A 49 14.64 1.20 12.18
N ARG A 50 15.30 2.11 12.91
CA ARG A 50 15.70 1.91 14.33
C ARG A 50 14.58 2.18 15.32
N GLU A 51 13.59 2.95 14.90
CA GLU A 51 12.40 3.27 15.66
C GLU A 51 11.15 2.93 14.85
N SER A 52 10.01 2.82 15.53
CA SER A 52 8.74 2.50 14.90
C SER A 52 7.59 3.25 15.55
N GLY A 53 6.73 3.83 14.71
CA GLY A 53 5.45 4.40 15.13
C GLY A 53 4.30 3.39 15.17
N TYR A 54 4.55 2.09 14.96
CA TYR A 54 3.50 1.06 14.90
C TYR A 54 2.76 0.93 16.24
N GLU A 55 3.49 0.76 17.34
CA GLU A 55 2.89 0.65 18.67
C GLU A 55 2.09 1.91 19.03
N TYR A 56 2.66 3.09 18.75
CA TYR A 56 1.96 4.36 18.93
C TYR A 56 0.65 4.39 18.14
N THR A 57 0.68 3.99 16.86
CA THR A 57 -0.49 3.94 15.99
C THR A 57 -1.59 3.05 16.58
N LEU A 58 -1.24 1.87 17.10
CA LEU A 58 -2.20 0.99 17.78
C LEU A 58 -2.80 1.65 19.01
N ARG A 59 -1.98 2.28 19.87
CA ARG A 59 -2.48 2.99 21.07
C ARG A 59 -3.39 4.14 20.72
N ASN A 60 -2.98 4.98 19.75
CA ASN A 60 -3.73 6.13 19.26
C ASN A 60 -5.11 5.71 18.72
N GLN A 61 -5.18 4.56 18.08
CA GLN A 61 -6.40 4.01 17.50
C GLN A 61 -7.19 3.10 18.45
N ASN A 62 -6.96 3.20 19.76
CA ASN A 62 -7.65 2.40 20.79
C ASN A 62 -7.45 0.87 20.65
N LEU A 63 -6.34 0.43 20.05
CA LEU A 63 -5.97 -0.97 19.80
C LEU A 63 -4.76 -1.43 20.64
N ALA A 64 -4.55 -0.84 21.82
CA ALA A 64 -3.42 -1.20 22.67
C ALA A 64 -3.38 -2.70 23.07
N HIS A 65 -4.53 -3.37 23.12
CA HIS A 65 -4.62 -4.81 23.42
C HIS A 65 -4.14 -5.72 22.27
N TYR A 66 -3.91 -5.15 21.08
CA TYR A 66 -3.39 -5.85 19.91
C TYR A 66 -1.84 -5.86 19.86
N ILE A 67 -1.19 -5.03 20.66
CA ILE A 67 0.29 -4.93 20.69
C ILE A 67 0.88 -6.31 21.03
N GLY A 68 1.85 -6.74 20.22
CA GLY A 68 2.54 -8.02 20.39
C GLY A 68 1.82 -9.24 19.82
N ARG A 69 0.60 -9.10 19.27
CA ARG A 69 -0.08 -10.19 18.55
C ARG A 69 0.51 -10.43 17.16
N GLU A 70 0.99 -9.37 16.53
CA GLU A 70 1.69 -9.39 15.24
C GLU A 70 3.05 -8.70 15.38
N PRO A 71 4.05 -9.10 14.59
CA PRO A 71 5.35 -8.44 14.60
C PRO A 71 5.24 -7.00 14.10
N ASP A 72 6.04 -6.10 14.69
CA ASP A 72 6.16 -4.74 14.22
C ASP A 72 6.68 -4.74 12.76
N PRO A 73 5.91 -4.21 11.79
CA PRO A 73 6.27 -4.29 10.38
C PRO A 73 7.30 -3.23 9.96
N LEU A 74 7.60 -2.25 10.84
CA LEU A 74 8.50 -1.14 10.60
C LEU A 74 9.84 -1.35 11.31
N LEU A 75 9.82 -1.75 12.58
CA LEU A 75 11.04 -1.87 13.39
C LEU A 75 12.02 -2.89 12.79
N ASN A 76 13.29 -2.53 12.70
CA ASN A 76 14.35 -3.36 12.12
C ASN A 76 14.09 -3.80 10.68
N ARG A 77 13.24 -3.06 9.94
CA ARG A 77 13.18 -3.15 8.49
C ARG A 77 14.40 -2.43 7.92
N ILE A 78 15.16 -3.12 7.07
CA ILE A 78 16.29 -2.57 6.35
C ILE A 78 16.01 -2.68 4.85
N PHE A 79 16.12 -1.57 4.14
CA PHE A 79 15.97 -1.53 2.69
C PHE A 79 17.03 -0.63 2.05
N GLY A 80 17.45 -0.96 0.84
CA GLY A 80 18.50 -0.23 0.17
C GLY A 80 19.00 -0.96 -1.06
N PHE A 81 20.20 -0.59 -1.50
CA PHE A 81 20.84 -1.20 -2.65
C PHE A 81 22.36 -1.25 -2.49
N ALA A 82 22.99 -2.12 -3.26
CA ALA A 82 24.43 -2.13 -3.47
C ALA A 82 24.73 -2.17 -4.97
N VAL A 83 25.73 -1.40 -5.38
CA VAL A 83 26.19 -1.28 -6.77
C VAL A 83 27.55 -1.95 -6.90
N SER A 84 27.75 -2.68 -7.98
CA SER A 84 29.03 -3.31 -8.34
C SER A 84 29.29 -3.15 -9.83
N SER A 85 30.57 -3.04 -10.19
CA SER A 85 31.05 -3.18 -11.55
C SER A 85 32.49 -3.66 -11.53
N GLY A 86 32.81 -4.67 -12.35
CA GLY A 86 34.19 -5.11 -12.54
C GLY A 86 35.09 -4.06 -13.22
N GLN A 87 34.50 -2.98 -13.77
CA GLN A 87 35.19 -1.92 -14.48
C GLN A 87 35.38 -0.64 -13.64
N LEU A 88 34.82 -0.62 -12.42
CA LEU A 88 34.88 0.55 -11.54
C LEU A 88 35.78 0.29 -10.34
N VAL A 89 36.55 1.31 -10.01
CA VAL A 89 37.36 1.39 -8.80
C VAL A 89 36.81 2.47 -7.90
N LEU A 90 36.82 2.22 -6.60
CA LEU A 90 36.45 3.22 -5.63
C LEU A 90 37.60 4.21 -5.44
N GLN A 91 37.37 5.49 -5.74
CA GLN A 91 38.31 6.59 -5.54
C GLN A 91 37.60 7.71 -4.79
N ASN A 92 38.10 8.09 -3.62
CA ASN A 92 37.53 9.17 -2.79
C ASN A 92 36.00 9.04 -2.55
N GLY A 93 35.50 7.81 -2.34
CA GLY A 93 34.06 7.57 -2.13
C GLY A 93 33.19 7.65 -3.39
N LEU A 94 33.81 7.71 -4.57
CA LEU A 94 33.16 7.70 -5.88
C LEU A 94 33.58 6.44 -6.64
N LEU A 95 32.64 5.86 -7.40
CA LEU A 95 32.97 4.81 -8.36
C LEU A 95 33.46 5.47 -9.65
N CYS A 96 34.70 5.21 -10.02
CA CYS A 96 35.36 5.78 -11.19
C CYS A 96 35.89 4.67 -12.08
N THR A 97 35.94 4.89 -13.39
CA THR A 97 36.68 4.03 -14.31
C THR A 97 38.18 4.33 -14.18
N ALA A 98 39.04 3.31 -14.25
CA ALA A 98 40.50 3.51 -14.20
C ALA A 98 41.05 4.32 -15.40
N GLY A 99 40.31 4.33 -16.51
CA GLY A 99 40.55 5.16 -17.68
C GLY A 99 39.29 5.26 -18.55
N PRO A 100 39.33 5.94 -19.70
CA PRO A 100 38.19 6.04 -20.60
C PRO A 100 37.72 4.67 -21.07
N VAL A 101 36.41 4.40 -20.95
CA VAL A 101 35.77 3.17 -21.44
C VAL A 101 34.70 3.50 -22.48
N ARG A 102 34.50 2.60 -23.45
CA ARG A 102 33.40 2.73 -24.43
C ARG A 102 32.12 2.03 -23.99
N PHE A 103 32.24 1.10 -23.05
CA PHE A 103 31.15 0.31 -22.49
C PHE A 103 31.36 0.20 -20.99
N LEU A 104 30.29 0.32 -20.22
CA LEU A 104 30.29 0.18 -18.77
C LEU A 104 29.10 -0.69 -18.38
N GLU A 105 29.38 -1.75 -17.65
CA GLU A 105 28.36 -2.55 -16.98
C GLU A 105 28.22 -2.10 -15.53
N LEU A 106 26.98 -1.87 -15.08
CA LEU A 106 26.64 -1.54 -13.70
C LEU A 106 25.55 -2.49 -13.23
N THR A 107 25.82 -3.20 -12.13
CA THR A 107 24.82 -4.04 -11.48
C THR A 107 24.35 -3.40 -10.19
N ILE A 108 23.03 -3.27 -10.05
CA ILE A 108 22.38 -2.72 -8.86
C ILE A 108 21.53 -3.83 -8.24
N ALA A 109 21.93 -4.27 -7.04
CA ALA A 109 21.14 -5.22 -6.25
C ALA A 109 20.35 -4.46 -5.19
N SER A 110 19.02 -4.44 -5.32
CA SER A 110 18.11 -3.86 -4.32
C SER A 110 17.56 -4.95 -3.40
N LEU A 111 17.52 -4.68 -2.10
CA LEU A 111 17.09 -5.65 -1.10
C LEU A 111 16.33 -4.98 0.04
N THR A 112 15.22 -5.60 0.45
CA THR A 112 14.51 -5.29 1.69
C THR A 112 14.47 -6.54 2.56
N GLN A 113 14.80 -6.39 3.84
CA GLN A 113 14.63 -7.42 4.86
C GLN A 113 13.90 -6.83 6.08
N THR A 114 13.07 -7.65 6.72
CA THR A 114 12.33 -7.31 7.94
C THR A 114 12.98 -7.98 9.14
N ALA A 115 12.93 -7.36 10.32
CA ALA A 115 13.54 -7.87 11.54
C ALA A 115 15.03 -8.25 11.35
N SER A 116 15.78 -7.37 10.68
CA SER A 116 17.16 -7.60 10.27
C SER A 116 18.12 -6.64 10.97
N GLU A 117 19.40 -7.03 11.00
CA GLU A 117 20.51 -6.20 11.43
C GLU A 117 21.38 -5.78 10.23
N PRO A 118 22.09 -4.64 10.30
CA PRO A 118 22.90 -4.14 9.20
C PRO A 118 23.91 -5.14 8.65
N ALA A 119 24.59 -5.89 9.51
CA ALA A 119 25.58 -6.87 9.09
C ALA A 119 24.95 -8.03 8.28
N ALA A 120 23.79 -8.51 8.70
CA ALA A 120 23.06 -9.56 7.98
C ALA A 120 22.57 -9.07 6.61
N TRP A 121 22.03 -7.84 6.57
CA TRP A 121 21.57 -7.23 5.31
C TRP A 121 22.71 -6.96 4.33
N MET A 122 23.83 -6.41 4.81
CA MET A 122 25.02 -6.19 3.97
C MET A 122 25.57 -7.50 3.41
N ASN A 123 25.57 -8.58 4.18
CA ASN A 123 25.98 -9.88 3.68
C ASN A 123 24.99 -10.41 2.62
N ALA A 124 23.69 -10.30 2.85
CA ALA A 124 22.67 -10.76 1.92
C ALA A 124 22.73 -10.03 0.56
N VAL A 125 22.88 -8.69 0.57
CA VAL A 125 22.98 -7.92 -0.69
C VAL A 125 24.29 -8.22 -1.44
N LYS A 126 25.39 -8.51 -0.73
CA LYS A 126 26.65 -8.97 -1.36
C LYS A 126 26.50 -10.34 -1.98
N VAL A 127 25.79 -11.27 -1.34
CA VAL A 127 25.48 -12.59 -1.93
C VAL A 127 24.63 -12.43 -3.19
N LEU A 128 23.68 -11.49 -3.23
CA LEU A 128 22.93 -11.17 -4.46
C LEU A 128 23.86 -10.67 -5.57
N LEU A 129 24.76 -9.73 -5.26
CA LEU A 129 25.77 -9.25 -6.20
C LEU A 129 26.73 -10.36 -6.65
N GLN A 130 27.14 -11.27 -5.78
CA GLN A 130 28.01 -12.38 -6.20
C GLN A 130 27.29 -13.36 -7.13
N ARG A 131 25.99 -13.57 -6.91
CA ARG A 131 25.19 -14.50 -7.72
C ARG A 131 24.73 -13.90 -9.05
N HIS A 132 24.42 -12.60 -9.07
CA HIS A 132 23.78 -11.91 -10.20
C HIS A 132 24.53 -10.64 -10.63
N GLY A 133 25.81 -10.53 -10.29
CA GLY A 133 26.64 -9.33 -10.43
C GLY A 133 26.98 -8.92 -11.86
N HIS A 134 26.67 -9.77 -12.83
CA HIS A 134 26.91 -9.54 -14.24
C HIS A 134 25.74 -10.05 -15.07
N GLU A 135 25.44 -9.33 -16.14
CA GLU A 135 24.56 -9.80 -17.19
C GLU A 135 25.21 -11.01 -17.86
N THR A 136 24.41 -12.06 -17.98
CA THR A 136 24.74 -13.24 -18.77
C THR A 136 23.82 -13.29 -19.98
N GLN A 137 24.26 -14.02 -21.02
CA GLN A 137 23.37 -14.30 -22.15
C GLN A 137 22.07 -14.97 -21.67
N GLU A 138 22.15 -15.83 -20.66
CA GLU A 138 20.98 -16.48 -20.07
C GLU A 138 20.03 -15.48 -19.39
N SER A 139 20.54 -14.57 -18.55
CA SER A 139 19.70 -13.56 -17.89
C SER A 139 19.05 -12.61 -18.90
N TRP A 140 19.76 -12.24 -19.97
CA TRP A 140 19.20 -11.44 -21.06
C TRP A 140 18.09 -12.17 -21.83
N LEU A 141 18.31 -13.45 -22.16
CA LEU A 141 17.29 -14.28 -22.80
C LEU A 141 16.07 -14.48 -21.91
N ALA A 142 16.26 -14.66 -20.60
CA ALA A 142 15.19 -14.74 -19.62
C ALA A 142 14.40 -13.43 -19.55
N HIS A 143 15.09 -12.28 -19.49
CA HIS A 143 14.46 -10.95 -19.51
C HIS A 143 13.56 -10.78 -20.74
N LYS A 144 14.08 -11.06 -21.95
CA LYS A 144 13.30 -10.97 -23.18
C LYS A 144 12.09 -11.91 -23.18
N ARG A 145 12.26 -13.14 -22.68
CA ARG A 145 11.15 -14.10 -22.57
C ARG A 145 10.05 -13.58 -21.65
N ILE A 146 10.42 -13.09 -20.46
CA ILE A 146 9.46 -12.54 -19.48
C ILE A 146 8.64 -11.41 -20.10
N TRP A 147 9.28 -10.48 -20.83
CA TRP A 147 8.56 -9.40 -21.50
C TRP A 147 7.71 -9.89 -22.66
N ASN A 148 8.24 -10.81 -23.47
CA ASN A 148 7.49 -11.40 -24.57
C ASN A 148 6.23 -12.13 -24.08
N ASP A 149 6.36 -12.92 -23.01
CA ASP A 149 5.24 -13.65 -22.41
C ASP A 149 4.20 -12.67 -21.85
N PHE A 150 4.63 -11.59 -21.18
CA PHE A 150 3.74 -10.55 -20.67
C PHE A 150 2.93 -9.86 -21.79
N TRP A 151 3.59 -9.49 -22.90
CA TRP A 151 2.92 -8.82 -24.01
C TRP A 151 2.05 -9.77 -24.84
N ASN A 152 2.42 -11.05 -24.91
CA ASN A 152 1.61 -12.06 -25.61
C ASN A 152 0.47 -12.62 -24.77
N ASN A 153 0.47 -12.41 -23.44
CA ASN A 153 -0.60 -12.86 -22.56
C ASN A 153 -1.93 -12.14 -22.84
N SER A 154 -1.87 -10.84 -23.14
CA SER A 154 -3.06 -10.02 -23.42
C SER A 154 -2.65 -8.78 -24.18
N PHE A 155 -3.45 -8.33 -25.14
CA PHE A 155 -3.23 -7.09 -25.88
C PHE A 155 -4.53 -6.58 -26.51
N ILE A 156 -4.62 -5.27 -26.65
CA ILE A 156 -5.71 -4.58 -27.34
C ILE A 156 -5.06 -3.52 -28.23
N PHE A 157 -5.37 -3.57 -29.52
CA PHE A 157 -4.97 -2.57 -30.50
C PHE A 157 -6.23 -2.00 -31.13
N ALA A 158 -6.53 -0.73 -30.85
CA ALA A 158 -7.55 0.02 -31.54
C ALA A 158 -6.93 0.67 -32.79
N SER A 159 -7.64 0.61 -33.91
CA SER A 159 -7.22 1.16 -35.21
C SER A 159 -8.31 2.01 -35.83
N GLY A 160 -7.93 2.99 -36.64
CA GLY A 160 -8.87 3.87 -37.33
C GLY A 160 -8.29 5.28 -37.43
N ASP A 161 -8.71 6.15 -36.54
CA ASP A 161 -8.29 7.55 -36.45
C ASP A 161 -7.15 7.77 -35.42
N PRO A 162 -6.60 8.99 -35.31
CA PRO A 162 -5.56 9.30 -34.32
C PRO A 162 -5.97 9.08 -32.86
N ASP A 163 -7.28 9.10 -32.55
CA ASP A 163 -7.77 8.84 -31.19
C ASP A 163 -7.65 7.35 -30.86
N ALA A 164 -7.94 6.46 -31.81
CA ALA A 164 -7.71 5.02 -31.65
C ALA A 164 -6.24 4.69 -31.36
N GLU A 165 -5.30 5.33 -32.04
CA GLU A 165 -3.87 5.18 -31.76
C GLU A 165 -3.49 5.71 -30.38
N LYS A 166 -4.06 6.85 -29.98
CA LYS A 166 -3.82 7.45 -28.66
C LYS A 166 -4.32 6.56 -27.53
N VAL A 167 -5.51 5.96 -27.67
CA VAL A 167 -6.05 4.98 -26.73
C VAL A 167 -5.14 3.75 -26.64
N THR A 168 -4.70 3.20 -27.77
CA THR A 168 -3.77 2.08 -27.81
C THR A 168 -2.47 2.39 -27.07
N ARG A 169 -1.86 3.55 -27.34
CA ARG A 169 -0.63 3.98 -26.61
C ARG A 169 -0.88 4.13 -25.12
N GLY A 170 -2.02 4.69 -24.72
CA GLY A 170 -2.40 4.83 -23.31
C GLY A 170 -2.53 3.48 -22.61
N TYR A 171 -3.23 2.53 -23.22
CA TYR A 171 -3.38 1.16 -22.71
C TYR A 171 -2.04 0.45 -22.54
N LEU A 172 -1.19 0.48 -23.57
CA LEU A 172 0.14 -0.15 -23.53
C LEU A 172 1.04 0.50 -22.47
N TYR A 173 1.01 1.83 -22.36
CA TYR A 173 1.79 2.56 -21.36
C TYR A 173 1.36 2.23 -19.93
N GLN A 174 0.05 2.16 -19.67
CA GLN A 174 -0.48 1.76 -18.37
C GLN A 174 -0.03 0.34 -17.99
N ARG A 175 -0.16 -0.63 -18.90
CA ARG A 175 0.26 -2.02 -18.65
C ARG A 175 1.77 -2.15 -18.42
N TYR A 176 2.58 -1.42 -19.18
CA TYR A 176 4.02 -1.34 -18.95
C TYR A 176 4.33 -0.86 -17.52
N PHE A 177 3.67 0.21 -17.08
CA PHE A 177 3.87 0.80 -15.76
C PHE A 177 3.45 -0.14 -14.62
N HIS A 178 2.32 -0.83 -14.78
CA HIS A 178 1.88 -1.85 -13.81
C HIS A 178 2.91 -2.97 -13.72
N ARG A 179 3.41 -3.48 -14.85
CA ARG A 179 4.39 -4.57 -14.87
C ARG A 179 5.71 -4.18 -14.24
N ALA A 180 6.15 -2.94 -14.45
CA ALA A 180 7.39 -2.41 -13.93
C ALA A 180 7.37 -2.23 -12.40
N GLY A 181 6.22 -1.90 -11.81
CA GLY A 181 6.09 -1.64 -10.37
C GLY A 181 5.30 -2.67 -9.56
N GLY A 182 4.63 -3.64 -10.18
CA GLY A 182 3.57 -4.43 -9.55
C GLY A 182 3.91 -5.85 -9.11
N LEU A 183 5.15 -6.32 -9.28
CA LEU A 183 5.59 -7.66 -8.79
C LEU A 183 6.38 -7.61 -7.48
N GLY A 184 6.36 -6.48 -6.78
CA GLY A 184 6.99 -6.35 -5.47
C GLY A 184 6.23 -7.11 -4.37
N ALA A 185 6.78 -7.08 -3.16
CA ALA A 185 6.09 -7.62 -1.98
C ALA A 185 4.85 -6.81 -1.57
N TRP A 186 4.73 -5.57 -2.06
CA TRP A 186 3.64 -4.65 -1.74
C TRP A 186 2.90 -4.20 -3.00
N PRO A 187 1.62 -3.82 -2.87
CA PRO A 187 0.79 -3.35 -3.99
C PRO A 187 1.37 -2.13 -4.71
N ILE A 188 0.96 -1.95 -5.97
CA ILE A 188 1.11 -0.68 -6.69
C ILE A 188 0.42 0.42 -5.90
N LEU A 189 1.19 1.42 -5.48
CA LEU A 189 0.68 2.64 -4.85
C LEU A 189 0.14 3.61 -5.92
N PHE A 190 -1.02 4.21 -5.69
CA PHE A 190 -1.69 5.11 -6.64
C PHE A 190 -0.92 6.41 -6.92
N THR A 191 0.04 6.76 -6.06
CA THR A 191 0.84 8.00 -6.12
C THR A 191 2.17 7.76 -6.81
N GLY A 192 2.11 7.19 -8.03
CA GLY A 192 3.29 6.97 -8.88
C GLY A 192 3.95 5.59 -8.73
N SER A 193 3.33 4.62 -8.05
CA SER A 193 3.91 3.28 -7.86
C SER A 193 5.30 3.36 -7.20
N ILE A 194 6.30 2.64 -7.71
CA ILE A 194 7.70 2.73 -7.29
C ILE A 194 8.44 3.95 -7.86
N PHE A 195 7.78 4.76 -8.69
CA PHE A 195 8.38 5.90 -9.38
C PHE A 195 8.00 7.20 -8.66
N THR A 196 8.93 7.74 -7.88
CA THR A 196 8.85 9.11 -7.37
C THR A 196 9.80 10.00 -8.12
N THR A 197 9.37 11.23 -8.36
CA THR A 197 10.25 12.31 -8.78
C THR A 197 10.35 13.32 -7.66
N HIS A 198 11.52 13.90 -7.49
CA HIS A 198 11.69 15.04 -6.60
C HIS A 198 10.76 16.18 -7.05
N GLU A 199 9.98 16.74 -6.13
CA GLU A 199 9.27 18.00 -6.37
C GLU A 199 10.22 19.17 -6.11
N ASP A 200 10.27 20.14 -7.02
CA ASP A 200 11.01 21.38 -6.82
C ASP A 200 10.44 22.13 -5.59
N GLY A 201 11.28 22.44 -4.59
CA GLY A 201 10.88 23.19 -3.39
C GLY A 201 11.23 22.50 -2.07
N ALA A 202 10.30 22.46 -1.11
CA ALA A 202 10.51 21.92 0.24
C ALA A 202 10.40 20.38 0.35
N GLY A 203 10.18 19.68 -0.77
CA GLY A 203 10.10 18.21 -0.82
C GLY A 203 11.47 17.53 -0.81
N ASN A 204 11.50 16.21 -0.63
CA ASN A 204 12.70 15.38 -0.82
C ASN A 204 12.45 14.29 -1.89
N PHE A 205 13.39 13.37 -2.10
CA PHE A 205 13.24 12.31 -3.12
C PHE A 205 12.18 11.25 -2.77
N ASP A 206 11.64 11.29 -1.54
CA ASP A 206 10.57 10.43 -1.05
C ASP A 206 9.21 11.13 -1.08
N CYS A 207 9.16 12.36 -1.60
CA CYS A 207 7.94 13.15 -1.65
C CYS A 207 6.83 12.40 -2.41
N ARG A 208 5.67 12.28 -1.78
CA ARG A 208 4.46 11.69 -2.34
C ARG A 208 3.26 12.44 -1.80
N ASN A 209 2.50 13.04 -2.71
CA ASN A 209 1.18 13.55 -2.37
C ASN A 209 0.33 12.43 -1.75
N TRP A 210 -0.40 12.74 -0.67
CA TRP A 210 -1.20 11.80 0.12
C TRP A 210 -0.42 10.69 0.87
N GLY A 211 0.92 10.74 0.84
CA GLY A 211 1.82 9.94 1.66
C GLY A 211 1.88 8.45 1.34
N GLY A 212 2.31 7.66 2.33
CA GLY A 212 2.47 6.20 2.24
C GLY A 212 1.24 5.30 2.49
N PRO A 213 0.07 5.74 3.01
CA PRO A 213 -1.12 4.89 3.08
C PRO A 213 -1.67 4.54 1.68
N TYR A 214 -2.38 3.41 1.59
CA TYR A 214 -3.24 3.10 0.45
C TYR A 214 -4.59 3.76 0.63
N TRP A 215 -5.07 4.40 -0.43
CA TRP A 215 -6.41 4.96 -0.52
C TRP A 215 -7.24 3.99 -1.36
N ILE A 216 -8.20 3.30 -0.75
CA ILE A 216 -8.89 2.17 -1.39
C ILE A 216 -9.64 2.61 -2.63
N GLN A 217 -10.30 3.77 -2.60
CA GLN A 217 -11.00 4.35 -3.74
C GLN A 217 -10.09 4.58 -4.95
N ASN A 218 -8.82 4.95 -4.73
CA ASN A 218 -7.84 5.13 -5.81
C ASN A 218 -7.17 3.80 -6.19
N THR A 219 -6.83 3.00 -5.19
CA THR A 219 -6.09 1.75 -5.36
C THR A 219 -6.91 0.76 -6.19
N ARG A 220 -8.21 0.63 -5.91
CA ARG A 220 -9.10 -0.30 -6.62
C ARG A 220 -9.14 -0.08 -8.14
N LEU A 221 -9.03 1.17 -8.62
CA LEU A 221 -9.09 1.50 -10.06
C LEU A 221 -7.94 0.86 -10.83
N ILE A 222 -6.78 0.74 -10.19
CA ILE A 222 -5.60 0.06 -10.74
C ILE A 222 -5.91 -1.42 -10.92
N TYR A 223 -6.46 -2.06 -9.89
CA TYR A 223 -6.63 -3.52 -9.86
C TYR A 223 -7.78 -4.03 -10.73
N TRP A 224 -8.84 -3.24 -10.95
CA TRP A 224 -9.84 -3.61 -11.97
C TRP A 224 -9.22 -3.71 -13.36
N SER A 225 -8.36 -2.76 -13.73
CA SER A 225 -7.71 -2.81 -15.05
C SER A 225 -6.75 -4.00 -15.18
N ILE A 226 -6.06 -4.37 -14.10
CA ILE A 226 -5.16 -5.54 -14.05
C ILE A 226 -5.95 -6.85 -14.17
N LEU A 227 -7.10 -6.93 -13.50
CA LEU A 227 -7.99 -8.09 -13.61
C LEU A 227 -8.45 -8.29 -15.06
N TYR A 228 -8.98 -7.24 -15.69
CA TYR A 228 -9.50 -7.32 -17.05
C TYR A 228 -8.42 -7.50 -18.12
N SER A 229 -7.18 -7.08 -17.86
CA SER A 229 -6.06 -7.37 -18.75
C SER A 229 -5.52 -8.79 -18.58
N GLY A 230 -6.03 -9.58 -17.63
CA GLY A 230 -5.57 -10.95 -17.37
C GLY A 230 -4.19 -11.02 -16.73
N ASP A 231 -3.70 -9.91 -16.16
CA ASP A 231 -2.36 -9.81 -15.57
C ASP A 231 -2.37 -10.29 -14.10
N PHE A 232 -2.90 -11.48 -13.85
CA PHE A 232 -3.23 -12.02 -12.52
C PHE A 232 -2.07 -12.05 -11.53
N ALA A 233 -0.83 -12.25 -12.00
CA ALA A 233 0.34 -12.17 -11.14
C ALA A 233 0.51 -10.79 -10.48
N LEU A 234 0.07 -9.71 -11.13
CA LEU A 234 0.10 -8.34 -10.58
C LEU A 234 -1.01 -8.09 -9.54
N MET A 235 -2.06 -8.93 -9.48
CA MET A 235 -3.08 -8.85 -8.43
C MET A 235 -2.54 -9.28 -7.06
N GLN A 236 -1.59 -10.19 -7.05
CA GLN A 236 -1.18 -10.95 -5.87
C GLN A 236 -0.73 -10.08 -4.69
N PRO A 237 0.09 -9.03 -4.87
CA PRO A 237 0.50 -8.20 -3.73
C PRO A 237 -0.68 -7.52 -3.04
N PHE A 238 -1.70 -7.08 -3.80
CA PHE A 238 -2.90 -6.45 -3.24
C PHE A 238 -3.78 -7.43 -2.49
N LEU A 239 -4.08 -8.59 -3.09
CA LEU A 239 -4.88 -9.62 -2.44
C LEU A 239 -4.22 -10.09 -1.14
N LYS A 240 -2.90 -10.30 -1.14
CA LYS A 240 -2.14 -10.68 0.05
C LYS A 240 -2.17 -9.60 1.13
N MET A 241 -1.98 -8.34 0.75
CA MET A 241 -2.04 -7.22 1.70
C MET A 241 -3.42 -7.15 2.36
N ILE A 242 -4.51 -7.20 1.58
CA ILE A 242 -5.87 -7.13 2.13
C ILE A 242 -6.15 -8.30 3.09
N LEU A 243 -5.83 -9.53 2.69
CA LEU A 243 -6.07 -10.70 3.55
C LEU A 243 -5.24 -10.66 4.84
N ALA A 244 -4.00 -10.17 4.77
CA ALA A 244 -3.15 -10.00 5.96
C ALA A 244 -3.73 -8.99 6.97
N MET A 245 -4.61 -8.09 6.55
CA MET A 245 -5.25 -7.09 7.42
C MET A 245 -6.53 -7.59 8.10
N VAL A 246 -7.07 -8.75 7.71
CA VAL A 246 -8.32 -9.28 8.28
C VAL A 246 -8.27 -9.40 9.82
N PRO A 247 -7.22 -9.94 10.45
CA PRO A 247 -7.18 -10.08 11.91
C PRO A 247 -7.30 -8.76 12.67
N ILE A 248 -6.51 -7.74 12.31
CA ILE A 248 -6.59 -6.41 12.95
C ILE A 248 -7.90 -5.70 12.60
N SER A 249 -8.47 -5.98 11.43
CA SER A 249 -9.74 -5.38 11.02
C SER A 249 -10.92 -5.91 11.82
N ARG A 250 -10.95 -7.22 12.15
CA ARG A 250 -11.93 -7.80 13.08
C ARG A 250 -11.81 -7.21 14.48
N GLU A 251 -10.58 -7.12 14.99
CA GLU A 251 -10.32 -6.54 16.32
C GLU A 251 -10.75 -5.08 16.39
N ARG A 252 -10.53 -4.33 15.31
CA ARG A 252 -11.01 -2.95 15.19
C ARG A 252 -12.52 -2.84 15.25
N VAL A 253 -13.25 -3.62 14.45
CA VAL A 253 -14.72 -3.61 14.46
C VAL A 253 -15.26 -3.98 15.85
N ARG A 254 -14.69 -5.02 16.47
CA ARG A 254 -15.06 -5.42 17.84
C ARG A 254 -14.84 -4.31 18.86
N THR A 255 -13.73 -3.60 18.77
CA THR A 255 -13.40 -2.50 19.71
C THR A 255 -14.25 -1.26 19.47
N TYR A 256 -14.52 -0.90 18.22
CA TYR A 256 -15.20 0.36 17.86
C TYR A 256 -16.71 0.23 17.94
N PHE A 257 -17.25 -0.84 17.39
CA PHE A 257 -18.69 -0.98 17.14
C PHE A 257 -19.34 -2.12 17.93
N ARG A 258 -18.53 -2.96 18.61
CA ARG A 258 -19.00 -4.07 19.47
C ARG A 258 -19.81 -5.13 18.74
N HIS A 259 -19.54 -5.33 17.46
CA HIS A 259 -20.11 -6.39 16.65
C HIS A 259 -19.01 -7.11 15.84
N ARG A 260 -19.40 -8.06 14.99
CA ARG A 260 -18.51 -8.89 14.16
C ARG A 260 -18.33 -8.32 12.75
N GLY A 261 -17.50 -9.00 11.95
CA GLY A 261 -17.14 -8.59 10.60
C GLY A 261 -15.83 -7.80 10.57
N ILE A 262 -15.52 -7.26 9.39
CA ILE A 262 -14.33 -6.43 9.16
C ILE A 262 -14.71 -5.04 8.65
N LEU A 263 -13.81 -4.10 8.87
CA LEU A 263 -13.84 -2.78 8.23
C LEU A 263 -12.47 -2.50 7.65
N ILE A 264 -12.35 -2.34 6.33
CA ILE A 264 -11.12 -1.84 5.71
C ILE A 264 -11.24 -0.31 5.58
N PRO A 265 -10.39 0.48 6.25
CA PRO A 265 -10.40 1.93 6.15
C PRO A 265 -10.21 2.40 4.71
N GLU A 266 -10.86 3.50 4.32
CA GLU A 266 -10.57 4.15 3.04
C GLU A 266 -9.09 4.55 2.92
N THR A 267 -8.52 5.14 3.99
CA THR A 267 -7.07 5.40 4.07
C THR A 267 -6.41 4.41 5.02
N VAL A 268 -5.78 3.38 4.46
CA VAL A 268 -5.26 2.24 5.21
C VAL A 268 -3.74 2.16 5.11
N THR A 269 -3.06 1.96 6.24
CA THR A 269 -1.63 1.65 6.26
C THR A 269 -1.42 0.23 5.72
N PHE A 270 -0.23 -0.11 5.22
CA PHE A 270 0.04 -1.48 4.76
C PHE A 270 -0.03 -2.56 5.86
N PHE A 271 -0.18 -2.14 7.13
CA PHE A 271 -0.39 -2.99 8.30
C PHE A 271 -1.81 -2.90 8.89
N GLY A 272 -2.75 -2.30 8.15
CA GLY A 272 -4.19 -2.51 8.35
C GLY A 272 -4.88 -1.54 9.29
N THR A 273 -4.23 -0.45 9.70
CA THR A 273 -4.84 0.62 10.52
C THR A 273 -5.25 1.81 9.65
N TYR A 274 -6.02 2.75 10.20
CA TYR A 274 -6.14 4.07 9.57
C TYR A 274 -4.75 4.73 9.51
N SER A 275 -4.55 5.67 8.59
CA SER A 275 -3.47 6.66 8.77
C SER A 275 -3.77 7.53 9.99
N ASN A 276 -2.77 7.85 10.83
CA ASN A 276 -3.07 8.64 12.02
C ASN A 276 -3.51 10.06 11.69
N MET A 277 -3.06 10.65 10.58
CA MET A 277 -3.57 11.95 10.15
C MET A 277 -5.08 11.93 9.93
N CYS A 278 -5.62 10.85 9.34
CA CYS A 278 -7.05 10.70 9.14
C CYS A 278 -7.80 10.29 10.42
N TYR A 279 -7.18 9.47 11.27
CA TYR A 279 -7.75 9.07 12.57
C TYR A 279 -7.74 10.19 13.61
N GLY A 280 -6.82 11.15 13.48
CA GLY A 280 -6.57 12.16 14.50
C GLY A 280 -5.67 11.69 15.64
N PHE A 281 -5.46 12.59 16.59
CA PHE A 281 -4.51 12.44 17.69
C PHE A 281 -5.12 12.85 19.01
N ALA A 282 -4.74 12.16 20.08
CA ALA A 282 -5.01 12.61 21.43
C ALA A 282 -4.21 13.90 21.71
N GLY A 283 -4.91 14.99 22.02
CA GLY A 283 -4.31 16.24 22.46
C GLY A 283 -3.77 16.14 23.89
N ALA A 284 -2.89 17.08 24.26
CA ALA A 284 -2.39 17.20 25.63
C ALA A 284 -3.50 17.52 26.66
N ASP A 285 -4.64 18.05 26.18
CA ASP A 285 -5.86 18.28 26.95
C ASP A 285 -6.73 17.01 27.10
N GLY A 286 -6.26 15.86 26.61
CA GLY A 286 -7.00 14.60 26.60
C GLY A 286 -8.10 14.52 25.53
N VAL A 287 -8.24 15.55 24.69
CA VAL A 287 -9.26 15.62 23.65
C VAL A 287 -8.69 15.08 22.34
N HIS A 288 -9.33 14.05 21.78
CA HIS A 288 -8.89 13.47 20.50
C HIS A 288 -9.38 14.33 19.33
N LYS A 289 -8.46 14.97 18.61
CA LYS A 289 -8.75 15.95 17.54
C LYS A 289 -8.29 15.42 16.19
N GLY A 290 -9.01 15.78 15.12
CA GLY A 290 -8.65 15.39 13.76
C GLY A 290 -7.27 15.89 13.36
N GLY A 291 -6.48 15.05 12.69
CA GLY A 291 -5.19 15.46 12.14
C GLY A 291 -5.39 16.48 11.01
N TRP A 292 -6.21 16.10 10.02
CA TRP A 292 -6.64 16.98 8.92
C TRP A 292 -7.67 18.04 9.35
N GLN A 293 -8.67 17.64 10.13
CA GLN A 293 -9.76 18.53 10.58
C GLN A 293 -9.66 18.77 12.07
N ARG A 294 -8.71 19.64 12.46
CA ARG A 294 -8.35 19.92 13.87
C ARG A 294 -9.48 20.46 14.73
N ASN A 295 -10.51 21.03 14.10
CA ASN A 295 -11.71 21.54 14.75
C ASN A 295 -12.74 20.45 15.07
N ILE A 296 -12.51 19.20 14.66
CA ILE A 296 -13.39 18.07 14.91
C ILE A 296 -12.78 17.19 15.99
N THR A 297 -13.60 16.88 17.00
CA THR A 297 -13.25 16.03 18.13
C THR A 297 -13.91 14.66 18.00
N ALA A 298 -13.11 13.60 18.14
CA ALA A 298 -13.61 12.25 18.39
C ALA A 298 -13.95 12.09 19.87
N ARG A 299 -15.08 11.44 20.16
CA ARG A 299 -15.59 11.27 21.54
C ARG A 299 -15.53 9.81 22.00
N LEU A 300 -15.64 8.88 21.06
CA LEU A 300 -15.64 7.44 21.30
C LEU A 300 -14.53 6.74 20.49
N PRO A 301 -14.07 5.55 20.92
CA PRO A 301 -13.25 4.69 20.07
C PRO A 301 -13.93 4.44 18.73
N GLY A 302 -13.20 4.65 17.63
CA GLY A 302 -13.74 4.52 16.28
C GLY A 302 -14.45 5.74 15.73
N ASP A 303 -14.63 6.82 16.52
CA ASP A 303 -15.00 8.12 15.96
C ASP A 303 -13.82 8.64 15.14
N ILE A 304 -13.91 8.62 13.81
CA ILE A 304 -12.88 9.15 12.93
C ILE A 304 -13.17 10.63 12.66
N PRO A 305 -12.35 11.60 13.10
CA PRO A 305 -12.61 13.02 12.87
C PRO A 305 -12.56 13.45 11.41
N ASN A 306 -11.90 12.68 10.53
CA ASN A 306 -11.88 12.97 9.10
C ASN A 306 -13.28 12.70 8.50
N THR A 307 -14.05 13.75 8.17
CA THR A 307 -15.40 13.65 7.59
C THR A 307 -15.41 13.07 6.19
N TYR A 308 -14.30 13.13 5.46
CA TYR A 308 -14.23 12.62 4.09
C TYR A 308 -14.28 11.09 4.03
N ILE A 309 -13.86 10.39 5.10
CA ILE A 309 -13.65 8.94 5.05
C ILE A 309 -14.39 8.13 6.13
N ARG A 310 -14.93 8.79 7.15
CA ARG A 310 -15.31 8.08 8.39
C ARG A 310 -16.53 7.15 8.25
N TRP A 311 -17.37 7.40 7.25
CA TRP A 311 -18.54 6.60 6.93
C TRP A 311 -18.43 5.94 5.55
N HIS A 312 -17.18 5.74 5.09
CA HIS A 312 -16.89 5.20 3.77
C HIS A 312 -16.70 3.68 3.87
N PHE A 313 -17.73 2.91 3.50
CA PHE A 313 -17.77 1.46 3.63
C PHE A 313 -17.72 0.71 2.30
N ASN A 314 -18.07 1.36 1.18
CA ASN A 314 -18.16 0.70 -0.13
C ASN A 314 -16.85 0.06 -0.61
N GLY A 315 -15.70 0.56 -0.14
CA GLY A 315 -14.39 0.03 -0.53
C GLY A 315 -14.22 -1.46 -0.24
N MET A 316 -14.71 -1.96 0.90
CA MET A 316 -14.61 -3.39 1.24
C MET A 316 -15.58 -4.27 0.44
N LEU A 317 -16.76 -3.75 0.06
CA LEU A 317 -17.68 -4.44 -0.86
C LEU A 317 -17.01 -4.64 -2.21
N GLU A 318 -16.38 -3.59 -2.74
CA GLU A 318 -15.74 -3.65 -4.05
C GLU A 318 -14.51 -4.56 -4.06
N ILE A 319 -13.74 -4.59 -2.97
CA ILE A 319 -12.63 -5.55 -2.83
C ILE A 319 -13.15 -6.99 -2.77
N ALA A 320 -14.24 -7.25 -2.05
CA ALA A 320 -14.84 -8.59 -1.99
C ALA A 320 -15.33 -9.05 -3.37
N CYS A 321 -16.00 -8.17 -4.12
CA CYS A 321 -16.39 -8.43 -5.51
C CYS A 321 -15.15 -8.70 -6.40
N LEU A 322 -14.12 -7.86 -6.30
CA LEU A 322 -12.87 -8.02 -7.05
C LEU A 322 -12.19 -9.38 -6.76
N MET A 323 -12.23 -9.86 -5.51
CA MET A 323 -11.71 -11.19 -5.15
C MET A 323 -12.50 -12.32 -5.82
N LEU A 324 -13.83 -12.24 -5.82
CA LEU A 324 -14.69 -13.25 -6.44
C LEU A 324 -14.58 -13.25 -7.97
N GLU A 325 -14.45 -12.07 -8.58
CA GLU A 325 -14.15 -11.91 -10.00
C GLU A 325 -12.76 -12.45 -10.33
N TYR A 326 -11.74 -12.17 -9.51
CA TYR A 326 -10.41 -12.77 -9.66
C TYR A 326 -10.47 -14.30 -9.69
N VAL A 327 -11.21 -14.93 -8.79
CA VAL A 327 -11.39 -16.39 -8.80
C VAL A 327 -12.01 -16.86 -10.12
N GLN A 328 -13.00 -16.13 -10.63
CA GLN A 328 -13.67 -16.47 -11.88
C GLN A 328 -12.77 -16.30 -13.11
N TYR A 329 -12.04 -15.20 -13.21
CA TYR A 329 -11.15 -14.94 -14.36
C TYR A 329 -9.87 -15.77 -14.32
N ALA A 330 -9.25 -15.90 -13.15
CA ALA A 330 -8.01 -16.66 -12.97
C ALA A 330 -8.22 -18.17 -12.78
N GLN A 331 -9.48 -18.60 -12.58
CA GLN A 331 -9.83 -19.99 -12.27
C GLN A 331 -9.11 -20.52 -11.01
N ASP A 332 -8.85 -19.63 -10.05
CA ASP A 332 -8.08 -19.91 -8.84
C ASP A 332 -8.96 -20.51 -7.75
N ARG A 333 -9.17 -21.83 -7.84
CA ARG A 333 -10.02 -22.59 -6.89
C ARG A 333 -9.45 -22.63 -5.47
N GLU A 334 -8.13 -22.53 -5.32
CA GLU A 334 -7.49 -22.51 -4.01
C GLU A 334 -7.78 -21.19 -3.28
N PHE A 335 -7.84 -20.08 -4.03
CA PHE A 335 -8.17 -18.77 -3.49
C PHE A 335 -9.66 -18.57 -3.16
N LEU A 336 -10.56 -19.38 -3.75
CA LEU A 336 -12.02 -19.23 -3.57
C LEU A 336 -12.45 -19.18 -2.09
N ASN A 337 -11.91 -20.07 -1.25
CA ASN A 337 -12.27 -20.09 0.16
C ASN A 337 -11.86 -18.80 0.88
N SER A 338 -10.70 -18.23 0.54
CA SER A 338 -10.25 -16.95 1.09
C SER A 338 -11.15 -15.80 0.62
N ALA A 339 -11.57 -15.81 -0.65
CA ALA A 339 -12.48 -14.80 -1.20
C ALA A 339 -13.87 -14.86 -0.55
N LEU A 340 -14.43 -16.06 -0.38
CA LEU A 340 -15.72 -16.26 0.28
C LEU A 340 -15.66 -15.88 1.77
N ALA A 341 -14.61 -16.29 2.48
CA ALA A 341 -14.43 -15.90 3.88
C ALA A 341 -14.28 -14.38 4.06
N PHE A 342 -13.60 -13.71 3.13
CA PHE A 342 -13.54 -12.25 3.13
C PHE A 342 -14.90 -11.62 2.85
N ALA A 343 -15.64 -12.11 1.85
CA ALA A 343 -16.98 -11.63 1.53
C ALA A 343 -17.96 -11.81 2.70
N GLU A 344 -17.92 -12.96 3.39
CA GLU A 344 -18.73 -13.22 4.57
C GLU A 344 -18.46 -12.21 5.68
N GLU A 345 -17.20 -11.88 5.96
CA GLU A 345 -16.84 -10.88 6.98
C GLU A 345 -17.31 -9.46 6.61
N VAL A 346 -17.31 -9.12 5.32
CA VAL A 346 -17.85 -7.84 4.84
C VAL A 346 -19.37 -7.80 4.99
N LEU A 347 -20.07 -8.84 4.55
CA LEU A 347 -21.54 -8.92 4.69
C LEU A 347 -21.96 -8.95 6.17
N LEU A 348 -21.21 -9.64 7.01
CA LEU A 348 -21.44 -9.70 8.45
C LEU A 348 -21.29 -8.32 9.11
N PHE A 349 -20.31 -7.51 8.67
CA PHE A 349 -20.19 -6.12 9.11
C PHE A 349 -21.47 -5.35 8.78
N PHE A 350 -21.91 -5.34 7.51
CA PHE A 350 -23.09 -4.57 7.11
C PHE A 350 -24.37 -5.04 7.81
N HIS A 351 -24.52 -6.35 7.99
CA HIS A 351 -25.65 -6.91 8.72
C HIS A 351 -25.67 -6.38 10.16
N GLU A 352 -24.65 -6.63 10.96
CA GLU A 352 -24.68 -6.28 12.40
C GLU A 352 -24.51 -4.79 12.67
N HIS A 353 -23.81 -4.05 11.79
CA HIS A 353 -23.60 -2.61 11.96
C HIS A 353 -24.91 -1.83 11.77
N PHE A 354 -25.75 -2.27 10.83
CA PHE A 354 -26.96 -1.53 10.47
C PHE A 354 -28.28 -2.20 10.93
N GLU A 355 -28.24 -3.45 11.44
CA GLU A 355 -29.42 -4.17 11.95
C GLU A 355 -30.17 -3.41 13.05
N ASN A 356 -29.46 -2.67 13.90
CA ASN A 356 -30.09 -1.90 15.00
C ASN A 356 -30.85 -0.65 14.55
N HIS A 357 -30.92 -0.34 13.24
CA HIS A 357 -31.70 0.78 12.71
C HIS A 357 -33.17 0.44 12.42
N GLU A 358 -33.66 -0.75 12.81
CA GLU A 358 -35.08 -1.12 12.70
C GLU A 358 -36.04 -0.07 13.28
N HIS A 359 -35.62 0.71 14.28
CA HIS A 359 -36.42 1.82 14.82
C HIS A 359 -36.70 2.98 13.84
N TYR A 360 -36.01 3.04 12.70
CA TYR A 360 -36.19 4.05 11.65
C TYR A 360 -36.82 3.50 10.38
N ALA A 361 -37.01 2.17 10.27
CA ALA A 361 -37.72 1.56 9.16
C ALA A 361 -39.23 1.73 9.40
N GLN A 362 -39.85 2.71 8.72
CA GLN A 362 -41.29 2.93 8.83
C GLN A 362 -42.12 1.86 8.10
N ASP A 363 -41.50 1.03 7.25
CA ASP A 363 -42.14 -0.09 6.53
C ASP A 363 -41.15 -1.27 6.36
N ASP A 364 -41.56 -2.44 6.86
CA ASP A 364 -41.16 -3.83 6.57
C ASP A 364 -39.73 -4.14 6.05
N HIS A 365 -38.92 -4.75 6.92
CA HIS A 365 -37.76 -5.62 6.61
C HIS A 365 -36.61 -5.04 5.76
N LYS A 366 -36.51 -3.72 5.60
CA LYS A 366 -35.41 -3.07 4.87
C LYS A 366 -34.34 -2.53 5.81
N LEU A 367 -33.07 -2.78 5.47
CA LEU A 367 -31.91 -2.23 6.16
C LEU A 367 -31.78 -0.72 5.86
N LEU A 368 -31.71 0.11 6.91
CA LEU A 368 -31.34 1.53 6.77
C LEU A 368 -29.84 1.68 6.96
N LEU A 369 -29.14 2.06 5.88
CA LEU A 369 -27.73 2.41 5.94
C LEU A 369 -27.60 3.88 6.36
N PHE A 370 -27.37 4.17 7.64
CA PHE A 370 -27.12 5.53 8.12
C PHE A 370 -26.35 5.53 9.45
N PRO A 371 -25.32 6.38 9.62
CA PRO A 371 -24.71 7.24 8.60
C PRO A 371 -23.78 6.47 7.65
N VAL A 372 -23.87 6.81 6.37
CA VAL A 372 -22.94 6.40 5.29
C VAL A 372 -22.46 7.64 4.53
N SER A 373 -21.47 7.48 3.65
CA SER A 373 -21.00 8.56 2.77
C SER A 373 -20.95 8.12 1.31
N ALA A 374 -21.51 8.93 0.40
CA ALA A 374 -21.27 8.78 -1.03
C ALA A 374 -19.99 9.51 -1.42
N LEU A 375 -18.88 8.80 -1.28
CA LEU A 375 -17.51 9.32 -1.44
C LEU A 375 -17.26 10.54 -0.55
N GLU A 376 -16.23 11.31 -0.89
CA GLU A 376 -15.77 12.49 -0.17
C GLU A 376 -16.69 13.71 -0.31
N THR A 377 -17.71 13.66 -1.19
CA THR A 377 -18.62 14.78 -1.47
C THR A 377 -19.80 14.79 -0.52
N TRP A 378 -20.56 13.69 -0.46
CA TRP A 378 -21.71 13.56 0.44
C TRP A 378 -21.28 12.81 1.68
N GLN A 379 -20.73 13.56 2.62
CA GLN A 379 -20.05 13.01 3.79
C GLN A 379 -20.99 12.43 4.84
N ILE A 380 -22.28 12.79 4.81
CA ILE A 380 -23.32 12.20 5.66
C ILE A 380 -24.57 12.06 4.82
N CYS A 381 -24.93 10.81 4.51
CA CYS A 381 -26.17 10.47 3.84
C CYS A 381 -26.73 9.16 4.40
N ALA A 382 -27.93 8.82 3.95
CA ALA A 382 -28.54 7.51 4.18
C ALA A 382 -28.67 6.79 2.84
N ASN A 383 -28.52 5.47 2.83
CA ASN A 383 -28.84 4.62 1.68
C ASN A 383 -28.17 5.11 0.39
N ASP A 384 -26.84 5.30 0.44
CA ASP A 384 -26.09 5.71 -0.74
C ASP A 384 -26.11 4.62 -1.82
N ALA A 385 -26.09 5.05 -3.08
CA ALA A 385 -26.11 4.14 -4.21
C ALA A 385 -24.89 3.17 -4.26
N PRO A 386 -23.65 3.59 -3.93
CA PRO A 386 -22.50 2.69 -3.89
C PRO A 386 -22.65 1.51 -2.93
N ASP A 387 -23.00 1.73 -1.66
CA ASP A 387 -23.15 0.62 -0.70
C ASP A 387 -24.31 -0.31 -1.08
N ILE A 388 -25.44 0.24 -1.52
CA ILE A 388 -26.59 -0.57 -1.97
C ILE A 388 -26.22 -1.44 -3.16
N ALA A 389 -25.59 -0.88 -4.19
CA ALA A 389 -25.19 -1.61 -5.38
C ALA A 389 -24.14 -2.69 -5.04
N GLY A 390 -23.17 -2.35 -4.18
CA GLY A 390 -22.14 -3.29 -3.73
C GLY A 390 -22.73 -4.46 -2.94
N LEU A 391 -23.68 -4.21 -2.03
CA LEU A 391 -24.37 -5.25 -1.27
C LEU A 391 -25.18 -6.18 -2.18
N GLN A 392 -25.92 -5.63 -3.15
CA GLN A 392 -26.67 -6.42 -4.12
C GLN A 392 -25.75 -7.29 -4.98
N ALA A 393 -24.67 -6.71 -5.51
CA ALA A 393 -23.70 -7.43 -6.34
C ALA A 393 -22.99 -8.53 -5.55
N LEU A 394 -22.48 -8.22 -4.35
CA LEU A 394 -21.75 -9.16 -3.53
C LEU A 394 -22.63 -10.32 -3.05
N THR A 395 -23.85 -10.02 -2.60
CA THR A 395 -24.80 -11.05 -2.13
C THR A 395 -25.17 -12.00 -3.26
N ALA A 396 -25.47 -11.48 -4.46
CA ALA A 396 -25.74 -12.32 -5.63
C ALA A 396 -24.52 -13.19 -5.97
N ALA A 397 -23.32 -12.60 -6.01
CA ALA A 397 -22.09 -13.32 -6.32
C ALA A 397 -21.77 -14.44 -5.31
N VAL A 398 -22.09 -14.26 -4.02
CA VAL A 398 -21.92 -15.30 -3.00
C VAL A 398 -22.97 -16.41 -3.15
N LEU A 399 -24.24 -16.07 -3.43
CA LEU A 399 -25.32 -17.06 -3.57
C LEU A 399 -25.19 -17.96 -4.82
N ASP A 400 -24.53 -17.46 -5.87
CA ASP A 400 -24.29 -18.22 -7.10
C ASP A 400 -23.13 -19.24 -7.00
N ARG A 401 -22.44 -19.31 -5.86
CA ARG A 401 -21.27 -20.17 -5.62
C ARG A 401 -21.52 -21.15 -4.47
#